data_AF-A0A1I6C5Z1-F1
#
_entry.id   AF-A0A1I6C5Z1-F1
#
_cell.length_a   1.000
_cell.length_b   1.000
_cell.length_c   1.000
_cell.angle_alpha   90.00
_cell.angle_beta   90.00
_cell.angle_gamma   90.00
#
_symmetry.space_group_name_H-M   'P 1'
#
loop_
_entity.id
_entity.type
_entity.pdbx_description
1 polymer ?
#
loop_
_entity_poly.entity_id
_entity_poly.type
_entity_poly.pdbx_seq_one_letter_code
_entity_poly.pdbx_strand_id
1 'polypeptide(L)'
;MREEENKRSSQNSSFKRFFQKRWVFPAVYIASAAIILTGLLWYQSSGNVNEKSKMYDYNATDVPGKGFNQPSLEVNRALENFKMPVTNADAVVQKQFYDFEGKKEQQEAALVFYNNTYHPNTGIDIALKSGEAFDVVAAMSGTVTKVEEDSLLGNVIEIEHDKGIVTQYQSVKDIKVEVGDEVKQGQALAKAGQSLFNEKAGVHVHFEIRKDNVAVNPIDYFEKSLSALQEAKIPAAGKKQESSEDGDAGKSADDSKSEDGSADDKKDSADDENPSEIKEPSDESSDSLDNENS
;
A
#
# COMPACT_ATOMS: atom_id res chain seq x y z
N MET A 1 -5.62 56.46 90.77
CA MET A 1 -6.25 57.57 90.00
C MET A 1 -5.11 58.30 89.31
N ARG A 2 -4.99 58.51 87.99
CA ARG A 2 -5.81 58.38 86.76
C ARG A 2 -4.77 58.25 85.60
N GLU A 3 -4.89 57.25 84.74
CA GLU A 3 -5.26 57.31 83.30
C GLU A 3 -4.19 57.81 82.31
N GLU A 4 -4.09 57.06 81.20
CA GLU A 4 -3.26 57.23 80.01
C GLU A 4 -3.75 58.40 79.12
N GLU A 5 -2.88 58.94 78.24
CA GLU A 5 -3.13 58.97 76.77
C GLU A 5 -1.97 59.59 75.95
N ASN A 6 -1.78 59.01 74.77
CA ASN A 6 -0.77 59.31 73.75
C ASN A 6 -1.17 60.50 72.83
N LYS A 7 -0.19 61.23 72.25
CA LYS A 7 0.13 61.20 70.78
C LYS A 7 0.91 62.44 70.24
N ARG A 8 1.91 62.09 69.42
CA ARG A 8 2.31 62.63 68.10
C ARG A 8 3.30 63.80 68.02
N SER A 9 4.50 63.43 67.59
CA SER A 9 5.55 64.28 67.02
C SER A 9 5.13 64.86 65.66
N SER A 10 5.38 66.15 65.49
CA SER A 10 5.22 66.88 64.24
C SER A 10 6.48 66.75 63.38
N GLN A 11 6.39 66.10 62.23
CA GLN A 11 7.45 66.18 61.22
C GLN A 11 6.86 66.16 59.80
N ASN A 12 7.49 66.95 58.92
CA ASN A 12 7.34 67.07 57.47
C ASN A 12 6.36 68.12 56.90
N SER A 13 6.85 69.36 56.76
CA SER A 13 6.30 70.35 55.82
C SER A 13 7.18 70.60 54.58
N SER A 14 8.36 70.00 54.49
CA SER A 14 9.33 70.23 53.41
C SER A 14 8.99 69.52 52.09
N PHE A 15 8.24 68.41 52.15
CA PHE A 15 7.84 67.63 50.96
C PHE A 15 6.75 68.31 50.11
N LYS A 16 5.92 69.18 50.70
CA LYS A 16 4.76 69.77 50.03
C LYS A 16 5.10 70.87 49.03
N ARG A 17 6.31 71.45 49.09
CA ARG A 17 6.78 72.48 48.13
C ARG A 17 7.48 71.88 46.91
N PHE A 18 7.97 70.66 47.00
CA PHE A 18 8.65 70.00 45.88
C PHE A 18 7.66 69.49 44.83
N PHE A 19 6.47 69.07 45.25
CA PHE A 19 5.41 68.54 44.38
C PHE A 19 4.55 69.59 43.62
N GLN A 20 4.87 70.89 43.70
CA GLN A 20 4.09 71.95 42.99
C GLN A 20 4.74 72.45 41.69
N LYS A 21 5.88 71.90 41.27
CA LYS A 21 6.50 72.29 39.99
C LYS A 21 5.97 71.41 38.86
N ARG A 22 5.40 72.05 37.83
CA ARG A 22 4.80 71.43 36.62
C ARG A 22 5.72 70.44 35.86
N TRP A 23 7.02 70.41 36.17
CA TRP A 23 8.02 69.53 35.57
C TRP A 23 8.30 68.25 36.38
N VAL A 24 7.78 68.15 37.61
CA VAL A 24 8.02 66.98 38.47
C VAL A 24 7.22 65.77 37.98
N PHE A 25 5.99 65.96 37.48
CA PHE A 25 5.20 64.86 36.92
C PHE A 25 5.82 64.26 35.63
N PRO A 26 6.29 65.06 34.66
CA PRO A 26 7.07 64.53 33.53
C PRO A 26 8.37 63.82 33.94
N ALA A 27 9.13 64.38 34.89
CA ALA A 27 10.38 63.79 35.34
C ALA A 27 10.18 62.46 36.09
N VAL A 28 9.15 62.38 36.94
CA VAL A 28 8.78 61.14 37.64
C VAL A 28 8.27 60.09 36.65
N TYR A 29 7.52 60.51 35.62
CA TYR A 29 7.07 59.60 34.57
C TYR A 29 8.23 59.02 33.77
N ILE A 30 9.19 59.86 33.34
CA ILE A 30 10.41 59.40 32.63
C ILE A 30 11.24 58.46 33.52
N ALA A 31 11.40 58.78 34.81
CA ALA A 31 12.12 57.90 35.74
C ALA A 31 11.40 56.56 35.93
N SER A 32 10.07 56.56 36.04
CA SER A 32 9.28 55.32 36.14
C SER A 32 9.35 54.48 34.85
N ALA A 33 9.30 55.12 33.68
CA ALA A 33 9.44 54.46 32.39
C ALA A 33 10.84 53.85 32.21
N ALA A 34 11.89 54.54 32.67
CA ALA A 34 13.26 54.02 32.66
C ALA A 34 13.42 52.78 33.55
N ILE A 35 12.81 52.76 34.75
CA ILE A 35 12.86 51.59 35.65
C ILE A 35 12.09 50.40 35.04
N ILE A 36 10.93 50.64 34.43
CA ILE A 36 10.14 49.60 33.76
C ILE A 36 10.90 49.06 32.53
N LEU A 37 11.49 49.93 31.71
CA LEU A 37 12.33 49.53 30.58
C LEU A 37 13.54 48.73 31.05
N THR A 38 14.21 49.15 32.11
CA THR A 38 15.37 48.44 32.67
C THR A 38 14.95 47.07 33.22
N GLY A 39 13.79 46.99 33.87
CA GLY A 39 13.21 45.72 34.32
C GLY A 39 12.80 44.81 33.17
N LEU A 40 12.25 45.35 32.08
CA LEU A 40 11.91 44.60 30.87
C LEU A 40 13.17 44.11 30.14
N LEU A 41 14.22 44.94 30.07
CA LEU A 41 15.52 44.59 29.47
C LEU A 41 16.22 43.51 30.30
N TRP A 42 16.13 43.59 31.63
CA TRP A 42 16.63 42.54 32.53
C TRP A 42 15.78 41.27 32.43
N TYR A 43 14.45 41.37 32.29
CA TYR A 43 13.57 40.23 32.09
C TYR A 43 13.86 39.52 30.76
N GLN A 44 14.02 40.29 29.67
CA GLN A 44 14.39 39.78 28.35
C GLN A 44 15.83 39.22 28.34
N SER A 45 16.76 39.82 29.09
CA SER A 45 18.13 39.31 29.29
C SER A 45 18.20 38.09 30.22
N SER A 46 17.27 37.95 31.17
CA SER A 46 17.20 36.81 32.10
C SER A 46 16.39 35.64 31.54
N GLY A 47 15.54 35.89 30.53
CA GLY A 47 14.82 34.89 29.75
C GLY A 47 15.65 34.23 28.64
N ASN A 48 16.91 34.64 28.44
CA ASN A 48 17.86 34.00 27.53
C ASN A 48 18.93 33.19 28.29
N VAL A 49 18.47 32.31 29.16
CA VAL A 49 19.27 31.18 29.67
C VAL A 49 18.87 29.88 28.97
N ASN A 50 18.96 29.85 27.64
CA ASN A 50 19.43 28.65 26.94
C ASN A 50 19.92 28.94 25.51
N GLU A 51 20.86 29.86 25.37
CA GLU A 51 21.89 29.72 24.33
C GLU A 51 23.23 29.74 25.04
N LYS A 52 23.62 28.56 25.54
CA LYS A 52 25.03 28.28 25.72
C LYS A 52 25.69 28.56 24.37
N SER A 53 26.52 29.59 24.35
CA SER A 53 27.62 29.73 23.41
C SER A 53 28.26 28.36 23.22
N LYS A 54 27.99 27.70 22.09
CA LYS A 54 28.82 26.61 21.57
C LYS A 54 30.13 27.23 21.10
N MET A 55 30.93 27.66 22.07
CA MET A 55 32.36 27.81 21.89
C MET A 55 32.88 26.38 21.87
N TYR A 56 33.38 25.94 20.72
CA TYR A 56 34.00 24.63 20.57
C TYR A 56 35.21 24.54 21.48
N ASP A 57 35.02 23.97 22.66
CA ASP A 57 36.10 23.54 23.53
C ASP A 57 36.69 22.27 22.92
N TYR A 58 37.71 22.46 22.06
CA TYR A 58 38.52 21.38 21.53
C TYR A 58 39.38 20.82 22.69
N ASN A 59 38.77 19.96 23.50
CA ASN A 59 39.53 19.10 24.39
C ASN A 59 40.22 18.05 23.52
N ALA A 60 41.55 18.09 23.45
CA ALA A 60 42.40 17.13 22.75
C ALA A 60 42.42 15.74 23.42
N THR A 61 41.24 15.21 23.74
CA THR A 61 41.00 13.82 24.12
C THR A 61 40.15 13.09 23.08
N ASP A 62 39.75 13.78 22.00
CA ASP A 62 39.14 13.17 20.80
C ASP A 62 40.22 12.43 19.99
N VAL A 63 40.73 11.35 20.56
CA VAL A 63 41.44 10.32 19.81
C VAL A 63 40.39 9.63 18.92
N PRO A 64 40.50 9.70 17.58
CA PRO A 64 39.59 9.00 16.69
C PRO A 64 39.95 7.51 16.75
N GLY A 65 39.30 6.78 17.66
CA GLY A 65 39.66 5.37 17.86
C GLY A 65 38.85 4.61 18.92
N LYS A 66 37.71 5.12 19.38
CA LYS A 66 36.86 4.38 20.32
C LYS A 66 35.39 4.38 19.88
N GLY A 67 35.00 3.25 19.29
CA GLY A 67 33.70 2.65 19.56
C GLY A 67 32.52 3.09 18.70
N PHE A 68 32.67 3.17 17.38
CA PHE A 68 31.51 2.97 16.49
C PHE A 68 31.41 1.47 16.18
N ASN A 69 30.91 0.70 17.14
CA ASN A 69 30.49 -0.68 16.91
C ASN A 69 28.99 -0.73 16.56
N GLN A 70 28.54 0.27 15.79
CA GLN A 70 27.26 0.17 15.08
C GLN A 70 27.62 -0.34 13.69
N PRO A 71 27.04 -1.46 13.22
CA PRO A 71 27.19 -1.84 11.83
C PRO A 71 26.68 -0.67 11.00
N SER A 72 27.56 -0.05 10.22
CA SER A 72 27.15 0.91 9.22
C SER A 72 26.22 0.18 8.25
N LEU A 73 24.94 0.55 8.23
CA LEU A 73 24.03 0.09 7.20
C LEU A 73 24.57 0.62 5.87
N GLU A 74 25.04 -0.28 5.02
CA GLU A 74 25.57 0.06 3.71
C GLU A 74 24.47 0.75 2.90
N VAL A 75 24.64 2.04 2.59
CA VAL A 75 23.71 2.80 1.73
C VAL A 75 23.97 2.56 0.24
N ASN A 76 24.67 1.47 -0.09
CA ASN A 76 24.87 0.99 -1.46
C ASN A 76 23.75 0.02 -1.80
N ARG A 77 22.51 0.49 -1.90
CA ARG A 77 21.54 -0.26 -2.72
C ARG A 77 22.06 -0.15 -4.15
N ALA A 78 22.58 -1.25 -4.67
CA ALA A 78 22.90 -1.35 -6.08
C ALA A 78 21.66 -0.87 -6.86
N LEU A 79 21.88 -0.01 -7.85
CA LEU A 79 20.81 0.38 -8.79
C LEU A 79 20.45 -0.89 -9.57
N GLU A 80 19.58 -1.69 -8.99
CA GLU A 80 19.06 -2.92 -9.58
C GLU A 80 17.92 -2.57 -10.52
N ASN A 81 17.92 -3.23 -11.66
CA ASN A 81 16.80 -3.21 -12.59
C ASN A 81 15.89 -4.41 -12.33
N PHE A 82 14.59 -4.31 -12.59
CA PHE A 82 13.71 -5.48 -12.51
C PHE A 82 14.16 -6.56 -13.49
N LYS A 83 14.19 -7.80 -13.03
CA LYS A 83 14.40 -8.98 -13.88
C LYS A 83 13.17 -9.84 -13.93
N MET A 84 13.13 -10.72 -14.93
CA MET A 84 12.15 -11.80 -14.97
C MET A 84 12.20 -12.62 -13.68
N PRO A 85 11.05 -13.01 -13.11
CA PRO A 85 10.98 -13.80 -11.88
C PRO A 85 11.32 -15.28 -12.08
N VAL A 86 12.01 -15.61 -13.18
CA VAL A 86 12.36 -16.97 -13.63
C VAL A 86 13.73 -16.94 -14.30
N THR A 87 14.54 -17.98 -14.08
CA THR A 87 15.89 -18.11 -14.66
C THR A 87 15.96 -19.05 -15.87
N ASN A 88 14.96 -19.91 -16.06
CA ASN A 88 14.92 -20.87 -17.15
C ASN A 88 14.72 -20.21 -18.52
N ALA A 89 15.55 -20.58 -19.50
CA ALA A 89 15.49 -20.04 -20.87
C ALA A 89 14.22 -20.45 -21.64
N ASP A 90 13.58 -21.57 -21.25
CA ASP A 90 12.35 -22.07 -21.87
C ASP A 90 11.07 -21.46 -21.29
N ALA A 91 11.20 -20.51 -20.37
CA ALA A 91 10.08 -19.77 -19.80
C ALA A 91 9.43 -18.88 -20.87
N VAL A 92 8.10 -18.94 -20.95
CA VAL A 92 7.28 -18.15 -21.86
C VAL A 92 6.19 -17.44 -21.08
N VAL A 93 5.89 -16.21 -21.48
CA VAL A 93 4.71 -15.49 -20.98
C VAL A 93 3.49 -16.04 -21.73
N GLN A 94 2.66 -16.82 -21.04
CA GLN A 94 1.44 -17.39 -21.60
C GLN A 94 0.31 -16.37 -21.64
N LYS A 95 0.20 -15.51 -20.62
CA LYS A 95 -0.82 -14.48 -20.53
C LYS A 95 -0.21 -13.13 -20.18
N GLN A 96 -0.62 -12.12 -20.94
CA GLN A 96 -0.13 -10.75 -20.78
C GLN A 96 -1.00 -9.95 -19.82
N PHE A 97 -0.47 -8.81 -19.36
CA PHE A 97 -1.22 -7.80 -18.62
C PHE A 97 -2.36 -7.24 -19.50
N TYR A 98 -3.51 -6.99 -18.88
CA TYR A 98 -4.66 -6.42 -19.59
C TYR A 98 -4.51 -4.91 -19.78
N ASP A 99 -4.27 -4.49 -21.02
CA ASP A 99 -4.23 -3.08 -21.40
C ASP A 99 -5.61 -2.61 -21.90
N PHE A 100 -6.21 -1.67 -21.16
CA PHE A 100 -7.51 -1.07 -21.51
C PHE A 100 -7.47 -0.27 -22.82
N GLU A 101 -6.31 0.20 -23.23
CA GLU A 101 -6.10 0.96 -24.47
C GLU A 101 -5.52 0.09 -25.61
N GLY A 102 -5.27 -1.20 -25.32
CA GLY A 102 -4.69 -2.16 -26.25
C GLY A 102 -5.63 -2.60 -27.38
N LYS A 103 -5.09 -3.38 -28.31
CA LYS A 103 -5.89 -3.99 -29.39
C LYS A 103 -6.85 -5.03 -28.84
N LYS A 104 -8.04 -5.17 -29.44
CA LYS A 104 -9.08 -6.12 -28.98
C LYS A 104 -8.57 -7.55 -28.86
N GLU A 105 -7.76 -7.99 -29.82
CA GLU A 105 -7.19 -9.35 -29.83
C GLU A 105 -6.23 -9.57 -28.64
N GLN A 106 -5.49 -8.54 -28.25
CA GLN A 106 -4.59 -8.58 -27.09
C GLN A 106 -5.37 -8.54 -25.77
N GLN A 107 -6.43 -7.74 -25.72
CA GLN A 107 -7.35 -7.66 -24.59
C GLN A 107 -7.99 -9.02 -24.32
N GLU A 108 -8.54 -9.67 -25.34
CA GLU A 108 -9.16 -10.99 -25.23
C GLU A 108 -8.16 -12.05 -24.74
N ALA A 109 -6.92 -12.03 -25.25
CA ALA A 109 -5.87 -12.95 -24.81
C ALA A 109 -5.45 -12.73 -23.35
N ALA A 110 -5.53 -11.49 -22.87
CA ALA A 110 -5.21 -11.07 -21.50
C ALA A 110 -6.36 -11.25 -20.50
N LEU A 111 -7.50 -11.83 -20.88
CA LEU A 111 -8.57 -12.16 -19.94
C LEU A 111 -8.32 -13.50 -19.25
N VAL A 112 -8.60 -13.54 -17.95
CA VAL A 112 -8.67 -14.76 -17.13
C VAL A 112 -10.14 -15.15 -16.97
N PHE A 113 -10.48 -16.41 -17.20
CA PHE A 113 -11.86 -16.89 -17.07
C PHE A 113 -11.99 -17.72 -15.81
N TYR A 114 -12.81 -17.26 -14.86
CA TYR A 114 -13.06 -17.91 -13.59
C TYR A 114 -14.52 -17.74 -13.19
N ASN A 115 -15.13 -18.79 -12.64
CA ASN A 115 -16.51 -18.78 -12.14
C ASN A 115 -17.52 -18.09 -13.08
N ASN A 116 -17.52 -18.51 -14.35
CA ASN A 116 -18.43 -17.99 -15.40
C ASN A 116 -18.25 -16.49 -15.73
N THR A 117 -17.15 -15.87 -15.31
CA THR A 117 -16.85 -14.44 -15.49
C THR A 117 -15.44 -14.25 -16.06
N TYR A 118 -15.24 -13.19 -16.86
CA TYR A 118 -13.93 -12.79 -17.34
C TYR A 118 -13.36 -11.67 -16.47
N HIS A 119 -12.10 -11.84 -16.07
CA HIS A 119 -11.34 -10.89 -15.26
C HIS A 119 -10.14 -10.37 -16.05
N PRO A 120 -9.81 -9.07 -15.96
CA PRO A 120 -8.59 -8.55 -16.56
C PRO A 120 -7.37 -9.11 -15.82
N ASN A 121 -6.37 -9.59 -16.56
CA ASN A 121 -5.11 -10.01 -15.97
C ASN A 121 -4.32 -8.80 -15.44
N THR A 122 -4.04 -8.78 -14.15
CA THR A 122 -3.34 -7.70 -13.43
C THR A 122 -1.82 -7.84 -13.45
N GLY A 123 -1.30 -8.90 -14.05
CA GLY A 123 0.13 -9.19 -14.13
C GLY A 123 0.46 -9.93 -15.41
N ILE A 124 1.42 -10.85 -15.32
CA ILE A 124 1.74 -11.79 -16.38
C ILE A 124 1.78 -13.22 -15.85
N ASP A 125 1.34 -14.18 -16.66
CA ASP A 125 1.44 -15.59 -16.33
C ASP A 125 2.62 -16.19 -17.08
N ILE A 126 3.60 -16.72 -16.34
CA ILE A 126 4.82 -17.31 -16.88
C ILE A 126 4.79 -18.81 -16.63
N ALA A 127 5.10 -19.59 -17.66
CA ALA A 127 5.18 -21.04 -17.57
C ALA A 127 6.32 -21.57 -18.45
N LEU A 128 6.75 -22.81 -18.21
CA LEU A 128 7.63 -23.51 -19.14
C LEU A 128 6.83 -24.13 -20.28
N LYS A 129 7.43 -24.20 -21.48
CA LYS A 129 6.84 -24.94 -22.61
C LYS A 129 6.60 -26.42 -22.31
N SER A 130 7.39 -27.01 -21.40
CA SER A 130 7.22 -28.40 -20.94
C SER A 130 6.02 -28.59 -20.01
N GLY A 131 5.50 -27.52 -19.40
CA GLY A 131 4.47 -27.59 -18.37
C GLY A 131 4.97 -28.09 -17.00
N GLU A 132 6.29 -28.21 -16.81
CA GLU A 132 6.88 -28.66 -15.55
C GLU A 132 7.02 -27.53 -14.54
N ALA A 133 7.10 -27.88 -13.25
CA ALA A 133 7.39 -26.91 -12.19
C ALA A 133 8.84 -26.42 -12.25
N PHE A 134 9.05 -25.13 -12.01
CA PHE A 134 10.35 -24.47 -12.06
C PHE A 134 10.54 -23.55 -10.85
N ASP A 135 11.79 -23.18 -10.55
CA ASP A 135 12.08 -22.24 -9.48
C ASP A 135 11.61 -20.82 -9.86
N VAL A 136 10.86 -20.21 -8.95
CA VAL A 136 10.45 -18.80 -8.99
C VAL A 136 11.44 -18.02 -8.14
N VAL A 137 11.99 -16.94 -8.71
CA VAL A 137 13.04 -16.13 -8.09
C VAL A 137 12.58 -14.69 -7.89
N ALA A 138 13.18 -13.99 -6.92
CA ALA A 138 12.91 -12.58 -6.70
C ALA A 138 13.31 -11.74 -7.92
N ALA A 139 12.35 -11.03 -8.49
CA ALA A 139 12.57 -10.11 -9.62
C ALA A 139 13.49 -8.94 -9.25
N MET A 140 13.54 -8.58 -7.96
CA MET A 140 14.37 -7.52 -7.40
C MET A 140 14.61 -7.78 -5.90
N SER A 141 15.69 -7.25 -5.35
CA SER A 141 15.95 -7.32 -3.90
C SER A 141 14.90 -6.55 -3.10
N GLY A 142 14.51 -7.05 -1.93
CA GLY A 142 13.49 -6.44 -1.08
C GLY A 142 13.24 -7.23 0.20
N THR A 143 12.15 -6.90 0.88
CA THR A 143 11.73 -7.58 2.11
C THR A 143 10.42 -8.30 1.88
N VAL A 144 10.34 -9.57 2.27
CA VAL A 144 9.10 -10.36 2.18
C VAL A 144 8.10 -9.80 3.19
N THR A 145 6.96 -9.31 2.73
CA THR A 145 5.91 -8.73 3.58
C THR A 145 4.70 -9.65 3.72
N LYS A 146 4.53 -10.61 2.81
CA LYS A 146 3.42 -11.55 2.82
C LYS A 146 3.85 -12.92 2.33
N VAL A 147 3.42 -13.95 3.05
CA VAL A 147 3.44 -15.35 2.62
C VAL A 147 2.10 -15.93 3.06
N GLU A 148 1.22 -16.24 2.12
CA GLU A 148 -0.15 -16.70 2.40
C GLU A 148 -0.51 -17.89 1.51
N GLU A 149 -1.27 -18.84 2.07
CA GLU A 149 -1.96 -19.88 1.31
C GLU A 149 -3.35 -19.36 0.92
N ASP A 150 -3.57 -19.14 -0.38
CA ASP A 150 -4.86 -18.72 -0.92
C ASP A 150 -5.45 -19.86 -1.78
N SER A 151 -6.70 -20.23 -1.47
CA SER A 151 -7.36 -21.37 -2.14
C SER A 151 -7.70 -21.09 -3.61
N LEU A 152 -7.81 -19.83 -3.99
CA LEU A 152 -8.12 -19.39 -5.35
C LEU A 152 -6.85 -19.08 -6.15
N LEU A 153 -5.95 -18.28 -5.57
CA LEU A 153 -4.74 -17.79 -6.22
C LEU A 153 -3.55 -18.76 -6.13
N GLY A 154 -3.67 -19.82 -5.32
CA GLY A 154 -2.53 -20.61 -4.87
C GLY A 154 -1.74 -19.87 -3.80
N ASN A 155 -0.55 -20.36 -3.42
CA ASN A 155 0.24 -19.59 -2.46
C ASN A 155 0.70 -18.27 -3.07
N VAL A 156 0.76 -17.25 -2.23
CA VAL A 156 1.11 -15.87 -2.59
C VAL A 156 2.30 -15.42 -1.76
N ILE A 157 3.30 -14.86 -2.43
CA ILE A 157 4.42 -14.16 -1.81
C ILE A 157 4.38 -12.70 -2.26
N GLU A 158 4.50 -11.76 -1.32
CA GLU A 158 4.72 -10.34 -1.62
C GLU A 158 6.07 -9.89 -1.10
N ILE A 159 6.79 -9.15 -1.94
CA ILE A 159 8.05 -8.52 -1.60
C ILE A 159 7.86 -7.02 -1.75
N GLU A 160 8.05 -6.30 -0.64
CA GLU A 160 8.11 -4.84 -0.65
C GLU A 160 9.52 -4.38 -1.01
N HIS A 161 9.56 -3.38 -1.89
CA HIS A 161 10.73 -2.66 -2.32
C HIS A 161 10.63 -1.21 -1.87
N ASP A 162 11.49 -0.34 -2.40
CA ASP A 162 11.45 1.06 -2.05
C ASP A 162 10.21 1.79 -2.58
N LYS A 163 9.74 2.75 -1.77
CA LYS A 163 8.77 3.78 -2.17
C LYS A 163 7.42 3.22 -2.65
N GLY A 164 6.88 2.25 -1.92
CA GLY A 164 5.54 1.70 -2.17
C GLY A 164 5.46 0.80 -3.41
N ILE A 165 6.60 0.33 -3.90
CA ILE A 165 6.66 -0.65 -4.99
C ILE A 165 6.68 -2.05 -4.39
N VAL A 166 5.80 -2.92 -4.89
CA VAL A 166 5.65 -4.30 -4.42
C VAL A 166 5.71 -5.23 -5.62
N THR A 167 6.41 -6.35 -5.50
CA THR A 167 6.26 -7.48 -6.43
C THR A 167 5.47 -8.59 -5.77
N GLN A 168 4.54 -9.19 -6.51
CA GLN A 168 3.71 -10.28 -6.02
C GLN A 168 3.90 -11.51 -6.91
N TYR A 169 3.99 -12.68 -6.27
CA TYR A 169 4.21 -13.97 -6.89
C TYR A 169 3.10 -14.90 -6.41
N GLN A 170 2.14 -15.19 -7.30
CA GLN A 170 1.00 -16.06 -7.01
C GLN A 170 1.12 -17.36 -7.82
N SER A 171 0.25 -18.33 -7.54
CA SER A 171 0.29 -19.68 -8.12
C SER A 171 1.63 -20.38 -7.83
N VAL A 172 2.20 -20.19 -6.63
CA VAL A 172 3.46 -20.84 -6.23
C VAL A 172 3.24 -21.96 -5.21
N LYS A 173 4.24 -22.81 -5.05
CA LYS A 173 4.30 -23.92 -4.07
C LYS A 173 5.72 -24.10 -3.55
N ASP A 174 5.92 -24.95 -2.55
CA ASP A 174 7.24 -25.25 -1.99
C ASP A 174 8.01 -23.97 -1.59
N ILE A 175 7.34 -23.10 -0.82
CA ILE A 175 7.86 -21.80 -0.40
C ILE A 175 9.14 -21.98 0.44
N LYS A 176 10.15 -21.15 0.16
CA LYS A 176 11.50 -21.20 0.76
C LYS A 176 11.83 -19.96 1.61
N VAL A 177 10.87 -19.06 1.80
CA VAL A 177 11.02 -17.77 2.49
C VAL A 177 9.88 -17.54 3.47
N GLU A 178 10.12 -16.68 4.46
CA GLU A 178 9.15 -16.31 5.49
C GLU A 178 8.96 -14.79 5.53
N VAL A 179 7.86 -14.34 6.14
CA VAL A 179 7.59 -12.90 6.33
C VAL A 179 8.70 -12.28 7.17
N GLY A 180 9.27 -11.17 6.70
CA GLY A 180 10.39 -10.46 7.32
C GLY A 180 11.75 -10.78 6.70
N ASP A 181 11.85 -11.81 5.85
CA ASP A 181 13.10 -12.15 5.19
C ASP A 181 13.55 -11.05 4.21
N GLU A 182 14.84 -10.69 4.28
CA GLU A 182 15.50 -9.92 3.22
C GLU A 182 15.94 -10.86 2.10
N VAL A 183 15.44 -10.62 0.90
CA VAL A 183 15.75 -11.43 -0.28
C VAL A 183 16.52 -10.62 -1.30
N LYS A 184 17.47 -11.27 -1.98
CA LYS A 184 18.25 -10.67 -3.06
C LYS A 184 17.63 -10.99 -4.42
N GLN A 185 17.81 -10.10 -5.39
CA GLN A 185 17.41 -10.38 -6.78
C GLN A 185 17.98 -11.73 -7.24
N GLY A 186 17.14 -12.57 -7.85
CA GLY A 186 17.49 -13.90 -8.33
C GLY A 186 17.52 -14.97 -7.23
N GLN A 187 17.29 -14.62 -5.96
CA GLN A 187 17.13 -15.62 -4.90
C GLN A 187 15.86 -16.43 -5.13
N ALA A 188 15.95 -17.75 -4.99
CA ALA A 188 14.81 -18.64 -5.09
C ALA A 188 13.83 -18.41 -3.94
N LEU A 189 12.57 -18.18 -4.29
CA LEU A 189 11.48 -17.92 -3.35
C LEU A 189 10.59 -19.15 -3.16
N ALA A 190 10.29 -19.84 -4.25
CA ALA A 190 9.33 -20.94 -4.31
C ALA A 190 9.51 -21.71 -5.63
N LYS A 191 8.60 -22.65 -5.91
CA LYS A 191 8.39 -23.25 -7.23
C LYS A 191 7.07 -22.81 -7.84
N ALA A 192 6.98 -22.80 -9.17
CA ALA A 192 5.73 -22.63 -9.88
C ALA A 192 4.76 -23.76 -9.52
N GLY A 193 3.50 -23.39 -9.30
CA GLY A 193 2.40 -24.23 -8.89
C GLY A 193 1.20 -24.07 -9.82
N GLN A 194 0.01 -24.26 -9.29
CA GLN A 194 -1.25 -24.11 -10.03
C GLN A 194 -2.20 -23.23 -9.20
N SER A 195 -3.12 -22.54 -9.87
CA SER A 195 -4.18 -21.76 -9.25
C SER A 195 -5.54 -22.14 -9.84
N LEU A 196 -6.60 -22.02 -9.03
CA LEU A 196 -7.98 -22.18 -9.51
C LEU A 196 -8.42 -20.96 -10.33
N PHE A 197 -7.83 -19.80 -10.05
CA PHE A 197 -8.16 -18.57 -10.77
C PHE A 197 -7.80 -18.67 -12.25
N ASN A 198 -6.70 -19.35 -12.59
CA ASN A 198 -6.31 -19.60 -13.99
C ASN A 198 -5.87 -21.04 -14.24
N GLU A 199 -6.80 -21.99 -14.09
CA GLU A 199 -6.53 -23.42 -14.34
C GLU A 199 -5.98 -23.70 -15.74
N LYS A 200 -6.37 -22.90 -16.74
CA LYS A 200 -5.93 -23.04 -18.14
C LYS A 200 -4.44 -22.76 -18.32
N ALA A 201 -3.82 -21.98 -17.44
CA ALA A 201 -2.38 -21.73 -17.48
C ALA A 201 -1.56 -22.94 -16.97
N GLY A 202 -2.20 -23.93 -16.33
CA GLY A 202 -1.52 -25.11 -15.82
C GLY A 202 -0.48 -24.76 -14.75
N VAL A 203 0.72 -25.33 -14.85
CA VAL A 203 1.81 -25.01 -13.95
C VAL A 203 2.46 -23.68 -14.35
N HIS A 204 2.23 -22.63 -13.56
CA HIS A 204 2.67 -21.27 -13.86
C HIS A 204 2.94 -20.48 -12.58
N VAL A 205 3.61 -19.34 -12.74
CA VAL A 205 3.64 -18.25 -11.75
C VAL A 205 2.88 -17.06 -12.33
N HIS A 206 1.98 -16.49 -11.54
CA HIS A 206 1.38 -15.20 -11.85
C HIS A 206 2.19 -14.11 -11.15
N PHE A 207 2.74 -13.18 -11.93
CA PHE A 207 3.66 -12.15 -11.45
C PHE A 207 3.09 -10.75 -11.66
N GLU A 208 3.04 -9.96 -10.59
CA GLU A 208 2.63 -8.56 -10.63
C GLU A 208 3.75 -7.64 -10.16
N ILE A 209 3.77 -6.44 -10.75
CA ILE A 209 4.45 -5.27 -10.19
C ILE A 209 3.35 -4.29 -9.81
N ARG A 210 3.38 -3.81 -8.57
CA ARG A 210 2.41 -2.84 -8.05
C ARG A 210 3.15 -1.61 -7.55
N LYS A 211 2.62 -0.42 -7.83
CA LYS A 211 3.06 0.84 -7.23
C LYS A 211 1.86 1.46 -6.53
N ASP A 212 2.01 1.74 -5.24
CA ASP A 212 0.94 2.28 -4.40
C ASP A 212 -0.36 1.45 -4.51
N ASN A 213 -0.19 0.12 -4.49
CA ASN A 213 -1.24 -0.90 -4.65
C ASN A 213 -1.91 -0.99 -6.05
N VAL A 214 -1.50 -0.17 -7.02
CA VAL A 214 -1.99 -0.23 -8.40
C VAL A 214 -1.05 -1.12 -9.23
N ALA A 215 -1.60 -2.17 -9.84
CA ALA A 215 -0.86 -3.05 -10.73
C ALA A 215 -0.47 -2.33 -12.03
N VAL A 216 0.75 -2.60 -12.50
CA VAL A 216 1.27 -2.10 -13.77
C VAL A 216 1.73 -3.26 -14.62
N ASN A 217 1.79 -3.04 -15.94
CA ASN A 217 2.31 -4.03 -16.88
C ASN A 217 3.78 -4.36 -16.58
N PRO A 218 4.11 -5.58 -16.10
CA PRO A 218 5.48 -5.92 -15.73
C PRO A 218 6.48 -5.85 -16.89
N ILE A 219 6.02 -6.10 -18.12
CA ILE A 219 6.85 -6.08 -19.33
C ILE A 219 7.48 -4.71 -19.56
N ASP A 220 6.76 -3.64 -19.19
CA ASP A 220 7.25 -2.28 -19.40
C ASP A 220 8.37 -1.90 -18.42
N TYR A 221 8.64 -2.71 -17.39
CA TYR A 221 9.59 -2.39 -16.33
C TYR A 221 10.75 -3.36 -16.19
N PHE A 222 10.74 -4.50 -16.90
CA PHE A 222 11.95 -5.31 -17.00
C PHE A 222 13.11 -4.50 -17.57
N GLU A 223 14.29 -4.70 -17.00
CA GLU A 223 15.52 -3.96 -17.29
C GLU A 223 15.47 -2.45 -16.95
N LYS A 224 14.40 -1.97 -16.29
CA LYS A 224 14.33 -0.62 -15.75
C LYS A 224 14.56 -0.61 -14.25
N SER A 225 15.14 0.48 -13.75
CA SER A 225 15.33 0.71 -12.32
C SER A 225 14.03 1.15 -11.63
N LEU A 226 14.00 1.05 -10.30
CA LEU A 226 12.89 1.53 -9.47
C LEU A 226 12.47 2.98 -9.78
N SER A 227 13.41 3.84 -10.16
CA SER A 227 13.14 5.24 -10.48
C SER A 227 12.15 5.40 -11.65
N ALA A 228 12.17 4.48 -12.63
CA ALA A 228 11.25 4.53 -13.77
C ALA A 228 9.79 4.33 -13.34
N LEU A 229 9.55 3.43 -12.37
CA LEU A 229 8.23 3.27 -11.76
C LEU A 229 7.84 4.50 -10.95
N GLN A 230 8.77 5.10 -10.23
CA GLN A 230 8.48 6.28 -9.42
C GLN A 230 8.01 7.48 -10.27
N GLU A 231 8.65 7.71 -11.41
CA GLU A 231 8.32 8.81 -12.32
C GLU A 231 7.05 8.57 -13.13
N ALA A 232 6.63 7.31 -13.28
CA ALA A 232 5.39 6.95 -13.96
C ALA A 232 4.17 7.55 -13.22
N LYS A 233 3.43 8.42 -13.92
CA LYS A 233 2.10 8.88 -13.49
C LYS A 233 1.10 7.75 -13.73
N ILE A 234 0.95 6.88 -12.74
CA ILE A 234 -0.08 5.84 -12.79
C ILE A 234 -1.40 6.49 -12.35
N PRO A 235 -2.45 6.49 -13.19
CA PRO A 235 -3.76 6.95 -12.76
C PRO A 235 -4.22 6.04 -11.61
N ALA A 236 -4.52 6.62 -10.45
CA ALA A 236 -5.10 5.88 -9.34
C ALA A 236 -6.39 5.19 -9.82
N ALA A 237 -6.48 3.87 -9.66
CA ALA A 237 -7.66 3.11 -10.03
C ALA A 237 -8.88 3.65 -9.25
N GLY A 238 -9.85 4.24 -9.97
CA GLY A 238 -11.19 4.50 -9.44
C GLY A 238 -11.41 5.84 -8.72
N LYS A 239 -11.36 6.95 -9.45
CA LYS A 239 -12.37 8.02 -9.28
C LYS A 239 -13.14 8.14 -10.59
N LYS A 240 -14.41 7.72 -10.58
CA LYS A 240 -15.37 8.08 -11.61
C LYS A 240 -15.32 9.61 -11.78
N GLN A 241 -14.90 10.07 -12.95
CA GLN A 241 -15.28 11.41 -13.39
C GLN A 241 -16.76 11.34 -13.77
N GLU A 242 -17.63 11.70 -12.83
CA GLU A 242 -18.90 12.32 -13.18
C GLU A 242 -18.55 13.68 -13.80
N SER A 243 -18.53 13.74 -15.13
CA SER A 243 -18.75 15.01 -15.82
C SER A 243 -20.26 15.24 -15.85
N SER A 244 -20.73 16.05 -14.91
CA SER A 244 -21.98 16.78 -15.01
C SER A 244 -21.90 17.70 -16.24
N GLU A 245 -22.53 17.31 -17.34
CA GLU A 245 -23.01 18.26 -18.34
C GLU A 245 -24.46 18.58 -17.98
N ASP A 246 -24.66 19.77 -17.41
CA ASP A 246 -25.97 20.34 -17.16
C ASP A 246 -26.07 21.66 -17.94
N GLY A 247 -27.14 21.75 -18.73
CA GLY A 247 -27.64 22.96 -19.39
C GLY A 247 -27.35 23.04 -20.91
N ASP A 248 -28.30 23.30 -21.80
CA ASP A 248 -29.73 23.65 -21.67
C ASP A 248 -30.30 23.78 -23.10
N ALA A 249 -31.64 23.79 -23.17
CA ALA A 249 -32.49 24.32 -24.23
C ALA A 249 -32.90 23.34 -25.36
N GLY A 250 -34.07 22.74 -25.13
CA GLY A 250 -34.75 21.86 -26.07
C GLY A 250 -35.53 22.56 -27.18
N LYS A 251 -36.17 21.71 -28.00
CA LYS A 251 -37.43 22.02 -28.67
C LYS A 251 -38.18 20.74 -29.03
N SER A 252 -39.44 20.69 -28.60
CA SER A 252 -40.44 19.66 -28.85
C SER A 252 -40.88 19.58 -30.32
N ALA A 253 -41.14 18.35 -30.77
CA ALA A 253 -42.22 17.91 -31.65
C ALA A 253 -42.17 16.37 -31.59
N ASP A 254 -43.03 15.70 -30.82
CA ASP A 254 -44.37 15.28 -31.24
C ASP A 254 -44.34 14.58 -32.60
N ASP A 255 -44.22 13.25 -32.58
CA ASP A 255 -45.15 12.44 -33.38
C ASP A 255 -45.37 11.09 -32.74
N SER A 256 -46.64 10.84 -32.46
CA SER A 256 -47.18 9.67 -31.80
C SER A 256 -47.61 8.70 -32.90
N LYS A 257 -47.11 7.47 -32.92
CA LYS A 257 -47.86 6.38 -33.56
C LYS A 257 -47.81 5.09 -32.77
N SER A 258 -48.82 4.97 -31.91
CA SER A 258 -49.39 3.72 -31.43
C SER A 258 -50.05 2.97 -32.58
N GLU A 259 -49.73 1.69 -32.74
CA GLU A 259 -50.71 0.69 -33.20
C GLU A 259 -50.62 -0.51 -32.24
N ASP A 260 -51.76 -0.69 -31.58
CA ASP A 260 -52.17 -1.78 -30.70
C ASP A 260 -52.56 -3.00 -31.53
N GLY A 261 -52.44 -4.18 -30.93
CA GLY A 261 -52.76 -5.48 -31.51
C GLY A 261 -52.72 -6.60 -30.48
N SER A 262 -53.55 -6.48 -29.44
CA SER A 262 -53.82 -7.51 -28.43
C SER A 262 -54.89 -8.53 -28.90
N ALA A 263 -54.65 -9.82 -28.69
CA ALA A 263 -55.59 -10.94 -28.48
C ALA A 263 -54.76 -12.23 -28.33
N ASP A 264 -54.58 -12.91 -27.19
CA ASP A 264 -55.49 -13.43 -26.13
C ASP A 264 -56.14 -14.79 -26.48
N ASP A 265 -56.35 -15.59 -25.43
CA ASP A 265 -56.79 -17.00 -25.31
C ASP A 265 -55.77 -18.13 -25.57
N LYS A 266 -55.76 -19.27 -24.86
CA LYS A 266 -56.13 -19.75 -23.50
C LYS A 266 -56.01 -21.29 -23.56
N LYS A 267 -55.67 -21.92 -22.43
CA LYS A 267 -56.02 -23.32 -22.00
C LYS A 267 -55.38 -24.48 -22.78
N ASP A 268 -54.87 -25.55 -22.18
CA ASP A 268 -55.45 -26.46 -21.16
C ASP A 268 -54.33 -27.14 -20.32
N SER A 269 -54.40 -27.14 -18.97
CA SER A 269 -54.72 -28.27 -18.05
C SER A 269 -53.88 -29.55 -18.25
N ALA A 270 -52.96 -29.91 -17.34
CA ALA A 270 -53.15 -30.57 -16.03
C ALA A 270 -53.11 -32.11 -16.11
N ASP A 271 -52.35 -32.69 -15.16
CA ASP A 271 -52.35 -34.09 -14.68
C ASP A 271 -51.77 -35.14 -15.69
N ASP A 272 -51.05 -36.20 -15.33
CA ASP A 272 -50.96 -36.94 -14.08
C ASP A 272 -49.81 -38.00 -14.13
N GLU A 273 -49.45 -38.53 -12.97
CA GLU A 273 -48.85 -39.85 -12.66
C GLU A 273 -47.40 -40.23 -13.02
N ASN A 274 -46.57 -40.20 -11.97
CA ASN A 274 -45.57 -41.23 -11.62
C ASN A 274 -46.31 -42.45 -11.01
N PRO A 275 -45.88 -43.71 -11.25
CA PRO A 275 -45.22 -44.42 -10.13
C PRO A 275 -44.23 -45.56 -10.52
N SER A 276 -43.17 -45.71 -9.71
CA SER A 276 -42.55 -46.99 -9.23
C SER A 276 -41.96 -47.96 -10.29
N GLU A 277 -41.03 -48.90 -10.09
CA GLU A 277 -40.37 -49.53 -8.94
C GLU A 277 -39.22 -50.42 -9.51
N ILE A 278 -38.09 -50.48 -8.80
CA ILE A 278 -37.24 -51.65 -8.46
C ILE A 278 -37.10 -52.82 -9.46
N LYS A 279 -35.84 -53.16 -9.80
CA LYS A 279 -35.31 -54.55 -9.74
C LYS A 279 -33.78 -54.63 -9.90
N GLU A 280 -33.09 -54.96 -8.80
CA GLU A 280 -31.86 -55.76 -8.83
C GLU A 280 -32.18 -57.20 -9.28
N PRO A 281 -31.14 -57.95 -9.69
CA PRO A 281 -31.00 -59.27 -9.09
C PRO A 281 -29.59 -59.58 -8.56
N SER A 282 -29.64 -60.30 -7.46
CA SER A 282 -28.61 -60.94 -6.64
C SER A 282 -27.89 -62.13 -7.30
N ASP A 283 -26.64 -62.32 -6.85
CA ASP A 283 -25.91 -63.56 -6.49
C ASP A 283 -26.23 -64.90 -7.16
N GLU A 284 -25.17 -65.58 -7.61
CA GLU A 284 -24.70 -66.93 -7.18
C GLU A 284 -23.33 -67.18 -7.86
N SER A 285 -22.19 -67.29 -7.18
CA SER A 285 -21.68 -68.28 -6.22
C SER A 285 -21.03 -69.54 -6.84
N SER A 286 -19.96 -70.02 -6.18
CA SER A 286 -19.14 -71.22 -6.40
C SER A 286 -18.03 -71.11 -7.49
N ASP A 287 -16.82 -71.63 -7.33
CA ASP A 287 -16.23 -72.46 -6.28
C ASP A 287 -14.69 -72.42 -6.38
N SER A 288 -14.06 -72.69 -5.24
CA SER A 288 -12.72 -73.17 -4.90
C SER A 288 -11.72 -73.63 -6.01
N LEU A 289 -10.43 -73.34 -5.81
CA LEU A 289 -9.49 -74.28 -5.16
C LEU A 289 -8.06 -73.74 -5.10
N ASP A 290 -7.44 -74.03 -3.96
CA ASP A 290 -6.02 -73.91 -3.63
C ASP A 290 -5.09 -74.58 -4.67
N ASN A 291 -3.86 -74.06 -4.84
CA ASN A 291 -2.70 -74.93 -4.68
C ASN A 291 -1.39 -74.16 -4.46
N GLU A 292 -0.60 -74.71 -3.53
CA GLU A 292 0.72 -74.28 -3.11
C GLU A 292 1.82 -74.55 -4.15
N ASN A 293 2.93 -73.84 -3.96
CA ASN A 293 4.32 -74.33 -4.06
C ASN A 293 4.94 -74.60 -5.45
N SER A 294 5.83 -73.69 -5.87
CA SER A 294 7.27 -73.93 -6.10
C SER A 294 8.01 -72.63 -6.34
#